data_AF-A0A8H8XR78-F1
#
_entry.id   AF-A0A8H8XR78-F1
#
_cell.length_a   1.000
_cell.length_b   1.000
_cell.length_c   1.000
_cell.angle_alpha   90.00
_cell.angle_beta   90.00
_cell.angle_gamma   90.00
#
_symmetry.space_group_name_H-M   'P 1'
#
loop_
_entity.id
_entity.type
_entity.pdbx_description
1 polymer ?
#
loop_
_entity_poly.entity_id
_entity_poly.type
_entity_poly.pdbx_seq_one_letter_code
_entity_poly.pdbx_strand_id
1 'polypeptide(L)'
;MELKQAFGTALKRQRLSKGLPQEAFSNVSSRTYLSTLERGLKSPTVEKVHEIASAMGVHPLTILADCYLLQDETLTIDDLFSRIRMELVQSERSA
;
A
#
# COMPACT_ATOMS: atom_id res chain seq x y z
N MET A 1 -9.54 6.87 -9.27
CA MET A 1 -9.69 5.39 -9.35
C MET A 1 -10.43 4.88 -8.12
N GLU A 2 -11.07 3.69 -8.16
CA GLU A 2 -11.61 3.05 -6.95
C GLU A 2 -10.48 2.62 -5.99
N LEU A 3 -10.71 2.70 -4.67
CA LEU A 3 -9.67 2.44 -3.65
C LEU A 3 -8.98 1.08 -3.82
N LYS A 4 -9.73 0.02 -4.12
CA LYS A 4 -9.16 -1.33 -4.33
C LYS A 4 -8.26 -1.40 -5.56
N GLN A 5 -8.62 -0.69 -6.62
CA GLN A 5 -7.82 -0.63 -7.86
C GLN A 5 -6.55 0.18 -7.63
N ALA A 6 -6.65 1.31 -6.91
CA ALA A 6 -5.51 2.14 -6.53
C ALA A 6 -4.54 1.35 -5.65
N PHE A 7 -5.05 0.62 -4.65
CA PHE A 7 -4.24 -0.28 -3.82
C PHE A 7 -3.52 -1.36 -4.64
N GLY A 8 -4.25 -2.06 -5.51
CA GLY A 8 -3.66 -3.11 -6.36
C GLY A 8 -2.54 -2.56 -7.26
N THR A 9 -2.75 -1.36 -7.80
CA THR A 9 -1.76 -0.67 -8.63
C THR A 9 -0.54 -0.24 -7.82
N ALA A 10 -0.73 0.35 -6.64
CA ALA A 10 0.35 0.71 -5.71
C ALA A 10 1.18 -0.51 -5.32
N LEU A 11 0.52 -1.60 -4.93
CA LEU A 11 1.19 -2.85 -4.56
C LEU A 11 2.06 -3.39 -5.72
N LYS A 12 1.49 -3.45 -6.93
CA LYS A 12 2.21 -3.88 -8.12
C LYS A 12 3.39 -2.95 -8.42
N ARG A 13 3.20 -1.63 -8.30
CA ARG A 13 4.25 -0.62 -8.53
C ARG A 13 5.43 -0.82 -7.59
N GLN A 14 5.16 -0.99 -6.29
CA GLN A 14 6.19 -1.26 -5.28
C GLN A 14 6.89 -2.61 -5.50
N ARG A 15 6.15 -3.66 -5.89
CA ARG A 15 6.76 -4.96 -6.20
C ARG A 15 7.71 -4.86 -7.40
N LEU A 16 7.28 -4.20 -8.48
CA LEU A 16 8.08 -4.06 -9.69
C LEU A 16 9.29 -3.14 -9.49
N SER A 17 9.18 -2.10 -8.66
CA SER A 17 10.33 -1.24 -8.32
C SER A 17 11.44 -1.99 -7.57
N LYS A 18 11.09 -3.09 -6.90
CA LYS A 18 12.03 -4.02 -6.25
C LYS A 18 12.50 -5.17 -7.17
N GLY A 19 12.03 -5.23 -8.41
CA GLY A 19 12.39 -6.31 -9.35
C GLY A 19 11.84 -7.69 -8.95
N LEU A 20 10.80 -7.76 -8.11
CA LEU A 20 10.31 -9.01 -7.55
C LEU A 20 9.21 -9.64 -8.42
N PRO A 21 9.28 -10.94 -8.75
CA PRO A 21 8.16 -11.66 -9.34
C PRO A 21 7.04 -11.89 -8.30
N GLN A 22 5.83 -12.27 -8.74
CA GLN A 22 4.73 -12.56 -7.80
C GLN A 22 5.02 -13.79 -6.92
N GLU A 23 5.84 -14.70 -7.43
CA GLU A 23 6.28 -15.92 -6.78
C GLU A 23 7.22 -15.66 -5.60
N ALA A 24 7.85 -14.48 -5.54
CA ALA A 24 8.71 -14.09 -4.42
C ALA A 24 7.95 -14.01 -3.07
N PHE A 25 6.62 -14.01 -3.11
CA PHE A 25 5.75 -13.89 -1.94
C PHE A 25 5.19 -15.22 -1.45
N SER A 26 5.64 -16.36 -1.99
CA SER A 26 5.09 -17.69 -1.69
C SER A 26 5.02 -18.03 -0.20
N ASN A 27 5.90 -17.45 0.61
CA ASN A 27 5.98 -17.68 2.05
C ASN A 27 4.90 -16.91 2.85
N VAL A 28 4.34 -15.84 2.28
CA VAL A 28 3.35 -14.96 2.95
C VAL A 28 2.01 -14.93 2.24
N SER A 29 1.96 -15.33 0.98
CA SER A 29 0.78 -15.22 0.12
C SER A 29 0.86 -16.18 -1.07
N SER A 30 -0.27 -16.73 -1.50
CA SER A 30 -0.32 -17.44 -2.76
C SER A 30 -0.19 -16.48 -3.94
N ARG A 31 0.46 -16.90 -5.03
CA ARG A 31 0.54 -16.15 -6.28
C ARG A 31 -0.85 -15.70 -6.76
N THR A 32 -1.85 -16.58 -6.67
CA THR A 32 -3.24 -16.27 -7.06
C THR A 32 -3.85 -15.17 -6.21
N TYR A 33 -3.63 -15.19 -4.90
CA TYR A 33 -4.12 -14.14 -4.01
C TYR A 33 -3.41 -12.81 -4.28
N LEU A 34 -2.08 -12.82 -4.44
CA LEU A 34 -1.31 -11.63 -4.79
C LEU A 34 -1.79 -11.02 -6.13
N SER A 35 -1.97 -11.84 -7.16
CA SER A 35 -2.54 -11.41 -8.45
C SER A 35 -3.96 -10.84 -8.32
N THR A 36 -4.77 -11.39 -7.41
CA THR A 36 -6.11 -10.88 -7.12
C THR A 36 -6.06 -9.50 -6.45
N LEU A 37 -5.11 -9.29 -5.54
CA LEU A 37 -4.86 -7.98 -4.92
C LEU A 37 -4.37 -6.95 -5.95
N GLU A 38 -3.38 -7.30 -6.78
CA GLU A 38 -2.81 -6.40 -7.78
C GLU A 38 -3.81 -5.95 -8.85
N ARG A 39 -4.87 -6.73 -9.07
CA ARG A 39 -5.99 -6.37 -9.96
C ARG A 39 -7.12 -5.63 -9.25
N GLY A 40 -6.99 -5.35 -7.95
CA GLY A 40 -8.00 -4.67 -7.16
C GLY A 40 -9.29 -5.46 -6.93
N LEU A 41 -9.25 -6.79 -7.06
CA LEU A 41 -10.44 -7.65 -6.93
C LEU A 41 -10.74 -8.02 -5.47
N LYS A 42 -9.77 -7.86 -4.57
CA LYS A 42 -9.91 -8.10 -3.13
C LYS A 42 -9.25 -6.98 -2.33
N SER A 43 -9.74 -6.78 -1.11
CA SER A 43 -9.11 -5.93 -0.10
C SER A 43 -8.27 -6.81 0.83
N PRO A 44 -7.00 -6.48 1.09
CA PRO A 44 -6.21 -7.14 2.12
C PRO A 44 -6.60 -6.65 3.51
N THR A 45 -6.28 -7.43 4.53
CA THR A 45 -6.27 -6.94 5.91
C THR A 45 -5.01 -6.13 6.18
N VAL A 46 -4.95 -5.37 7.28
CA VAL A 46 -3.76 -4.60 7.67
C VAL A 46 -2.57 -5.53 7.90
N GLU A 47 -2.78 -6.67 8.55
CA GLU A 47 -1.76 -7.70 8.78
C GLU A 47 -1.19 -8.21 7.46
N LYS A 48 -2.06 -8.43 6.46
CA LYS A 48 -1.62 -8.90 5.15
C LYS A 48 -0.81 -7.85 4.39
N VAL A 49 -1.18 -6.57 4.50
CA VAL A 49 -0.37 -5.47 3.94
C VAL A 49 1.00 -5.45 4.61
N HIS A 50 1.06 -5.59 5.93
CA HIS A 50 2.31 -5.66 6.69
C HIS A 50 3.20 -6.81 6.23
N GLU A 51 2.68 -8.04 6.15
CA GLU A 51 3.44 -9.22 5.72
C GLU A 51 4.02 -9.07 4.30
N ILE A 52 3.20 -8.61 3.34
CA ILE A 52 3.64 -8.41 1.95
C ILE A 52 4.67 -7.29 1.85
N ALA A 53 4.47 -6.18 2.58
CA ALA A 53 5.41 -5.07 2.63
C ALA A 53 6.78 -5.50 3.21
N SER A 54 6.75 -6.26 4.30
CA SER A 54 7.94 -6.84 4.93
C SER A 54 8.69 -7.77 3.97
N ALA A 55 7.98 -8.64 3.23
CA ALA A 55 8.59 -9.49 2.21
C ALA A 55 9.18 -8.70 1.02
N MET A 56 8.66 -7.51 0.71
CA MET A 56 9.23 -6.58 -0.28
C MET A 56 10.42 -5.77 0.25
N GLY A 57 10.63 -5.71 1.56
CA GLY A 57 11.58 -4.78 2.19
C GLY A 57 11.13 -3.31 2.07
N VAL A 58 9.82 -3.05 2.21
CA VAL A 58 9.25 -1.69 2.28
C VAL A 58 8.35 -1.53 3.49
N HIS A 59 8.12 -0.30 3.92
CA HIS A 59 7.15 -0.03 4.98
C HIS A 59 5.71 -0.13 4.43
N PRO A 60 4.73 -0.71 5.15
CA PRO A 60 3.35 -0.82 4.66
C PRO A 60 2.71 0.54 4.35
N LEU A 61 3.05 1.59 5.10
CA LEU A 61 2.59 2.96 4.79
C LEU A 61 3.11 3.46 3.43
N THR A 62 4.22 2.95 2.90
CA THR A 62 4.68 3.31 1.55
C THR A 62 3.67 2.85 0.50
N ILE A 63 3.11 1.64 0.65
CA ILE A 63 2.08 1.10 -0.26
C ILE A 63 0.77 1.87 -0.08
N LEU A 64 0.39 2.17 1.16
CA LEU A 64 -0.86 2.90 1.44
C LEU A 64 -0.79 4.36 0.97
N ALA A 65 0.33 5.05 1.18
CA ALA A 65 0.51 6.40 0.67
C ALA A 65 0.46 6.44 -0.86
N ASP A 66 1.14 5.51 -1.52
CA ASP A 66 1.07 5.34 -2.98
C ASP A 66 -0.37 5.07 -3.46
N CYS A 67 -1.11 4.22 -2.73
CA CYS A 67 -2.53 3.97 -2.99
C CYS A 67 -3.37 5.27 -2.98
N TYR A 68 -3.21 6.13 -1.96
CA TYR A 68 -3.96 7.38 -1.88
C TYR A 68 -3.55 8.39 -2.96
N LEU A 69 -2.25 8.47 -3.30
CA LEU A 69 -1.76 9.31 -4.39
C LEU A 69 -2.26 8.85 -5.77
N LEU A 70 -2.42 7.55 -5.98
CA LEU A 70 -3.03 7.00 -7.21
C LEU A 70 -4.56 7.16 -7.23
N GLN A 71 -5.19 7.27 -6.06
CA GLN A 71 -6.62 7.46 -5.98
C GLN A 71 -7.03 8.90 -6.35
N ASP A 72 -6.23 9.88 -5.93
CA ASP A 72 -6.41 11.31 -6.16
C ASP A 72 -5.17 11.91 -6.85
N GLU A 73 -5.27 12.11 -8.17
CA GLU A 73 -4.18 12.64 -8.99
C GLU A 73 -3.84 14.12 -8.68
N THR A 74 -4.69 14.81 -7.92
CA THR A 74 -4.43 16.20 -7.50
C THR A 74 -3.63 16.28 -6.20
N LEU A 75 -3.54 15.17 -5.46
CA LEU A 75 -2.87 15.10 -4.17
C LEU A 75 -1.36 14.92 -4.36
N THR A 76 -0.57 15.80 -3.75
CA THR A 76 0.89 15.65 -3.75
C THR A 76 1.36 14.83 -2.54
N ILE A 77 2.60 14.32 -2.64
CA ILE A 77 3.28 13.64 -1.52
C ILE A 77 3.35 14.56 -0.30
N ASP A 78 3.72 15.83 -0.51
CA ASP A 78 3.89 16.80 0.57
C ASP A 78 2.56 17.14 1.25
N ASP A 79 1.47 17.27 0.49
CA ASP A 79 0.12 17.51 1.04
C ASP A 79 -0.33 16.34 1.92
N LEU A 80 -0.16 15.11 1.43
CA LEU A 80 -0.54 13.90 2.15
C LEU A 80 0.22 13.78 3.47
N PHE A 81 1.55 13.91 3.45
CA PHE A 81 2.35 13.77 4.66
C PHE A 81 2.17 14.95 5.62
N SER A 82 1.94 16.16 5.12
CA SER A 82 1.61 17.32 5.95
C SER A 82 0.32 17.09 6.72
N ARG A 83 -0.72 16.59 6.03
CA ARG A 83 -2.00 16.22 6.66
C ARG A 83 -1.83 15.15 7.73
N ILE A 84 -1.19 14.01 7.41
CA ILE A 84 -0.98 12.91 8.35
C ILE A 84 -0.23 13.39 9.59
N ARG A 85 0.82 14.20 9.40
CA ARG A 85 1.61 14.75 10.52
C ARG A 85 0.76 15.63 11.44
N MET A 86 -0.07 16.51 10.89
CA MET A 86 -0.98 17.35 11.68
C MET A 86 -1.98 16.50 12.48
N GLU A 87 -2.60 15.51 11.84
CA GLU A 87 -3.58 14.61 12.47
C GLU A 87 -2.95 13.82 13.64
N LEU A 88 -1.76 13.24 13.46
CA LEU A 88 -1.06 12.50 14.52
C LEU A 88 -0.70 13.37 15.72
N VAL A 89 -0.18 14.57 15.49
CA VAL A 89 0.16 15.53 16.56
C VAL A 89 -1.09 15.96 17.34
N GLN A 90 -2.25 16.06 16.69
CA GLN A 90 -3.51 16.38 17.36
C GLN A 90 -4.03 15.22 18.20
N SER A 91 -3.91 13.98 17.71
CA SER A 91 -4.31 12.79 18.47
C SER A 91 -3.47 12.59 19.73
N GLU A 92 -2.16 12.84 19.68
CA GLU A 92 -1.27 12.77 20.85
C GLU A 92 -1.62 13.81 21.93
N ARG A 93 -2.16 14.97 21.56
CA ARG A 93 -2.59 16.02 22.50
C ARG A 93 -3.96 15.74 23.12
N SER A 94 -4.71 14.80 22.57
CA SER A 94 -6.06 14.45 22.99
C SER A 94 -6.11 13.17 23.83
N ALA A 95 -4.96 12.52 24.06
CA ALA A 95 -4.76 11.31 24.86
C ALA A 95 -4.05 11.65 26.17
#